data_AF-A0A7N2LH34-F1
#
_entry.id   AF-A0A7N2LH34-F1
#
_cell.length_a   1.000
_cell.length_b   1.000
_cell.length_c   1.000
_cell.angle_alpha   90.00
_cell.angle_beta   90.00
_cell.angle_gamma   90.00
#
_symmetry.space_group_name_H-M   'P 1'
#
loop_
_entity.id
_entity.type
_entity.pdbx_description
1 polymer ?
#
loop_
_entity_poly.entity_id
_entity_poly.type
_entity_poly.pdbx_seq_one_letter_code
_entity_poly.pdbx_strand_id
1 'polypeptide(L)'
;MGDDNIELICNCIVSFQSGKFQELSINSQGSLQLAGTAKSRFSAKDYSDHMALVRAYEGWKDAEREGSAYEYCWRNFLSAQTLQAIHSLRKQFSFILKDAGLVDADASINNRLSHNQSLVRAIICSGLFPGIASVVHRETSMSFKTMDDGQVLLYANSVNAHYQTIPYPWLVFGEKVKVNTVFIRDSTGVSDSILMLFGGALSQGVQAGHLKMLDGYVDFFIDPSMAECYLKLKEELEIHIQKKLEDPNLDIHKEGKYLMLAIQELVSGDQCEGRFVFGRENKKPRESNENRFTKDGTNPKSLLQTLLMRAGHSPPKYKTKHLKTNEFRALVEFKGMQFVGKPKKNKQLAERDAAIEALAWLTHTSDNSRDGDDHSPPDVTDNMLKLLGKRRRSKGR
;
A
#
# COMPACT_ATOMS: atom_id res chain seq x y z
N MET A 1 27.96 14.64 -31.00
CA MET A 1 27.37 14.55 -29.65
C MET A 1 26.06 15.31 -29.71
N GLY A 2 24.96 14.64 -30.07
CA GLY A 2 23.74 15.30 -30.55
C GLY A 2 22.52 14.98 -29.69
N ASP A 3 21.95 16.05 -29.12
CA ASP A 3 20.53 16.45 -28.98
C ASP A 3 19.41 15.53 -28.47
N ASP A 4 19.57 14.22 -28.32
CA ASP A 4 18.43 13.38 -27.95
C ASP A 4 18.56 12.92 -26.50
N ASN A 5 17.91 13.66 -25.60
CA ASN A 5 17.21 13.15 -24.43
C ASN A 5 16.39 14.34 -23.92
N ILE A 6 15.06 14.27 -23.88
CA ILE A 6 14.08 14.91 -22.96
C ILE A 6 13.03 13.82 -22.86
N GLU A 7 13.42 12.73 -22.22
CA GLU A 7 12.82 11.44 -22.52
C GLU A 7 12.14 10.80 -21.32
N LEU A 8 12.34 11.23 -20.07
CA LEU A 8 11.71 10.55 -18.93
C LEU A 8 10.19 10.78 -18.81
N ILE A 9 9.73 12.03 -18.89
CA ILE A 9 8.29 12.36 -18.83
C ILE A 9 7.60 11.90 -20.12
N CYS A 10 8.25 12.11 -21.27
CA CYS A 10 7.77 11.66 -22.58
C CYS A 10 7.76 10.12 -22.71
N ASN A 11 8.70 9.39 -22.11
CA ASN A 11 8.71 7.92 -22.06
C ASN A 11 7.50 7.38 -21.31
N CYS A 12 7.12 8.04 -20.20
CA CYS A 12 5.96 7.64 -19.41
C CYS A 12 4.65 7.87 -20.17
N ILE A 13 4.51 9.02 -20.85
CA ILE A 13 3.30 9.32 -21.66
C ILE A 13 3.26 8.49 -22.95
N VAL A 14 4.40 8.24 -23.58
CA VAL A 14 4.43 7.41 -24.80
C VAL A 14 4.21 5.94 -24.46
N SER A 15 4.72 5.45 -23.32
CA SER A 15 4.31 4.13 -22.78
C SER A 15 2.81 4.07 -22.53
N PHE A 16 2.20 5.15 -22.01
CA PHE A 16 0.76 5.28 -21.78
C PHE A 16 -0.06 5.22 -23.08
N GLN A 17 0.45 5.72 -24.22
CA GLN A 17 -0.19 5.53 -25.52
C GLN A 17 0.20 4.21 -26.20
N SER A 18 1.34 3.60 -25.84
CA SER A 18 1.85 2.39 -26.46
C SER A 18 1.02 1.14 -26.14
N GLY A 19 0.21 1.17 -25.08
CA GLY A 19 -0.82 0.15 -24.80
C GLY A 19 -1.82 -0.03 -25.97
N LYS A 20 -2.06 1.01 -26.77
CA LYS A 20 -2.84 0.91 -28.02
C LYS A 20 -2.01 0.49 -29.24
N PHE A 21 -0.70 0.70 -29.24
CA PHE A 21 0.17 0.45 -30.40
C PHE A 21 0.76 -0.96 -30.46
N GLN A 22 0.69 -1.73 -29.38
CA GLN A 22 1.12 -3.13 -29.37
C GLN A 22 0.14 -4.07 -30.09
N GLU A 23 -1.00 -3.57 -30.55
CA GLU A 23 -2.02 -4.32 -31.30
C GLU A 23 -1.75 -4.42 -32.82
N LEU A 24 -0.72 -3.76 -33.35
CA LEU A 24 -0.51 -3.67 -34.81
C LEU A 24 0.72 -4.38 -35.37
N SER A 25 1.35 -5.26 -34.60
CA SER A 25 2.33 -6.18 -35.18
C SER A 25 2.10 -7.55 -34.58
N ILE A 26 2.05 -8.57 -35.44
CA ILE A 26 2.06 -10.03 -35.18
C ILE A 26 0.80 -10.75 -35.68
N ASN A 27 0.78 -11.00 -37.00
CA ASN A 27 -0.06 -12.03 -37.64
C ASN A 27 0.70 -13.37 -37.65
N SER A 28 0.78 -14.07 -36.51
CA SER A 28 0.96 -15.54 -36.36
C SER A 28 1.47 -15.91 -34.96
N GLN A 29 1.06 -17.07 -34.44
CA GLN A 29 1.47 -17.57 -33.11
C GLN A 29 2.99 -17.74 -32.95
N GLY A 30 3.72 -18.06 -34.04
CA GLY A 30 5.19 -18.14 -34.02
C GLY A 30 5.87 -16.77 -33.83
N SER A 31 5.26 -15.70 -34.35
CA SER A 31 5.79 -14.35 -34.22
C SER A 31 5.55 -13.73 -32.84
N LEU A 32 4.60 -14.26 -32.04
CA LEU A 32 4.36 -13.81 -30.65
C LEU A 32 5.47 -14.25 -29.70
N GLN A 33 5.95 -15.50 -29.82
CA GLN A 33 7.04 -16.01 -29.00
C GLN A 33 8.37 -15.30 -29.31
N LEU A 34 8.62 -15.03 -30.59
CA LEU A 34 9.82 -14.31 -31.03
C LEU A 34 9.80 -12.85 -30.53
N ALA A 35 8.65 -12.18 -30.61
CA ALA A 35 8.48 -10.84 -30.04
C ALA A 35 8.63 -10.82 -28.52
N GLY A 36 8.08 -11.82 -27.80
CA GLY A 36 8.27 -11.97 -26.36
C GLY A 36 9.75 -12.15 -25.99
N THR A 37 10.48 -12.94 -26.77
CA THR A 37 11.93 -13.13 -26.61
C THR A 37 12.70 -11.82 -26.84
N ALA A 38 12.33 -11.05 -27.87
CA ALA A 38 12.93 -9.74 -28.13
C ALA A 38 12.67 -8.77 -26.96
N LYS A 39 11.42 -8.67 -26.47
CA LYS A 39 11.05 -7.84 -25.30
C LYS A 39 11.85 -8.24 -24.06
N SER A 40 12.05 -9.55 -23.82
CA SER A 40 12.87 -10.05 -22.72
C SER A 40 14.35 -9.64 -22.82
N ARG A 41 14.91 -9.48 -24.03
CA ARG A 41 16.28 -8.98 -24.21
C ARG A 41 16.39 -7.51 -23.80
N PHE A 42 15.40 -6.70 -24.18
CA PHE A 42 15.35 -5.29 -23.77
C PHE A 42 15.07 -5.10 -22.28
N SER A 43 14.39 -6.05 -21.63
CA SER A 43 14.14 -6.00 -20.17
C SER A 43 15.43 -5.95 -19.36
N ALA A 44 16.51 -6.60 -19.81
CA ALA A 44 17.79 -6.67 -19.10
C ALA A 44 17.68 -7.10 -17.62
N LYS A 45 16.68 -7.93 -17.27
CA LYS A 45 16.36 -8.32 -15.88
C LYS A 45 16.03 -7.13 -14.97
N ASP A 46 15.45 -6.10 -15.54
CA ASP A 46 15.05 -4.87 -14.84
C ASP A 46 13.56 -4.90 -14.45
N TYR A 47 12.88 -6.04 -14.57
CA TYR A 47 11.49 -6.22 -14.07
C TYR A 47 10.52 -5.08 -14.46
N SER A 48 10.65 -4.57 -15.68
CA SER A 48 9.95 -3.36 -16.13
C SER A 48 9.68 -3.41 -17.63
N ASP A 49 8.40 -3.55 -17.99
CA ASP A 49 7.93 -3.49 -19.38
C ASP A 49 8.22 -2.12 -19.99
N HIS A 50 7.96 -1.05 -19.24
CA HIS A 50 8.15 0.32 -19.70
C HIS A 50 9.63 0.62 -19.99
N MET A 51 10.55 0.17 -19.12
CA MET A 51 11.99 0.34 -19.36
C MET A 51 12.48 -0.49 -20.56
N ALA A 52 11.89 -1.66 -20.80
CA ALA A 52 12.18 -2.44 -22.00
C ALA A 52 11.79 -1.69 -23.27
N LEU A 53 10.65 -0.97 -23.27
CA LEU A 53 10.23 -0.12 -24.38
C LEU A 53 11.17 1.06 -24.60
N VAL A 54 11.64 1.71 -23.52
CA VAL A 54 12.63 2.79 -23.61
C VAL A 54 13.90 2.31 -24.33
N ARG A 55 14.47 1.18 -23.90
CA ARG A 55 15.69 0.62 -24.51
C ARG A 55 15.49 0.19 -25.96
N ALA A 56 14.31 -0.33 -26.31
CA ALA A 56 13.97 -0.66 -27.69
C ALA A 56 13.91 0.60 -28.58
N TYR A 57 13.37 1.70 -28.06
CA TYR A 57 13.35 2.97 -28.77
C TYR A 57 14.76 3.59 -28.90
N GLU A 58 15.56 3.59 -27.82
CA GLU A 58 16.94 4.09 -27.84
C GLU A 58 17.78 3.34 -28.88
N GLY A 59 17.71 2.00 -28.89
CA GLY A 59 18.42 1.21 -29.89
C GLY A 59 17.93 1.44 -31.32
N TRP A 60 16.63 1.72 -31.51
CA TRP A 60 16.11 2.12 -32.83
C TRP A 60 16.63 3.50 -33.26
N LYS A 61 16.72 4.47 -32.34
CA LYS A 61 17.30 5.79 -32.62
C LYS A 61 18.77 5.70 -33.00
N ASP A 62 19.52 4.82 -32.35
CA ASP A 62 20.92 4.56 -32.70
C ASP A 62 21.02 3.97 -34.11
N ALA A 63 20.21 2.95 -34.40
CA ALA A 63 20.14 2.33 -35.73
C ALA A 63 19.68 3.31 -36.83
N GLU A 64 18.77 4.24 -36.51
CA GLU A 64 18.35 5.30 -37.43
C GLU A 64 19.52 6.21 -37.82
N ARG A 65 20.35 6.61 -36.85
CA ARG A 65 21.56 7.42 -37.13
C ARG A 65 22.59 6.68 -37.97
N GLU A 66 22.64 5.36 -37.84
CA GLU A 66 23.54 4.48 -38.59
C GLU A 66 22.97 4.04 -39.95
N GLY A 67 21.72 4.41 -40.28
CA GLY A 67 21.04 3.98 -41.50
C GLY A 67 20.57 2.53 -41.50
N SER A 68 20.55 1.86 -40.34
CA SER A 68 20.20 0.44 -40.15
C SER A 68 18.83 0.24 -39.48
N ALA A 69 18.01 1.29 -39.35
CA ALA A 69 16.71 1.26 -38.66
C ALA A 69 15.77 0.13 -39.12
N TYR A 70 15.71 -0.14 -40.43
CA TYR A 70 14.87 -1.22 -40.98
C TYR A 70 15.33 -2.59 -40.48
N GLU A 71 16.64 -2.86 -40.54
CA GLU A 71 17.21 -4.12 -40.06
C GLU A 71 17.00 -4.27 -38.55
N TYR A 72 17.17 -3.19 -37.78
CA TYR A 72 16.91 -3.17 -36.34
C TYR A 72 15.45 -3.56 -36.03
N CYS A 73 14.49 -2.96 -36.74
CA CYS A 73 13.06 -3.27 -36.56
C CYS A 73 12.77 -4.74 -36.89
N TRP A 74 13.27 -5.21 -38.04
CA TRP A 74 13.10 -6.60 -38.48
C TRP A 74 13.65 -7.61 -37.46
N ARG A 75 14.88 -7.41 -36.99
CA ARG A 75 15.56 -8.32 -36.06
C ARG A 75 14.90 -8.38 -34.67
N ASN A 76 14.23 -7.30 -34.27
CA ASN A 76 13.62 -7.17 -32.96
C ASN A 76 12.09 -7.26 -32.97
N PHE A 77 11.47 -7.59 -34.11
CA PHE A 77 10.02 -7.69 -34.27
C PHE A 77 9.28 -6.39 -33.92
N LEU A 78 9.90 -5.24 -34.23
CA LEU A 78 9.35 -3.92 -33.97
C LEU A 78 8.73 -3.33 -35.24
N SER A 79 7.72 -2.48 -35.07
CA SER A 79 7.12 -1.72 -36.18
C SER A 79 7.84 -0.39 -36.36
N ALA A 80 8.42 -0.17 -37.54
CA ALA A 80 9.07 1.09 -37.88
C ALA A 80 8.07 2.26 -37.84
N GLN A 81 6.82 2.04 -38.30
CA GLN A 81 5.77 3.05 -38.26
C GLN A 81 5.42 3.43 -36.81
N THR A 82 5.35 2.45 -35.92
CA THR A 82 5.08 2.67 -34.49
C THR A 82 6.20 3.47 -33.84
N LEU A 83 7.46 3.09 -34.07
CA LEU A 83 8.62 3.80 -33.53
C LEU A 83 8.72 5.24 -34.06
N GLN A 84 8.38 5.47 -35.33
CA GLN A 84 8.30 6.81 -35.90
C GLN A 84 7.19 7.66 -35.26
N ALA A 85 6.02 7.06 -35.01
CA ALA A 85 4.91 7.73 -34.32
C ALA A 85 5.31 8.10 -32.88
N ILE A 86 5.95 7.17 -32.17
CA ILE A 86 6.56 7.39 -30.85
C ILE A 86 7.54 8.58 -30.90
N HIS A 87 8.47 8.59 -31.86
CA HIS A 87 9.44 9.67 -32.00
C HIS A 87 8.78 11.04 -32.22
N SER A 88 7.73 11.07 -33.03
CA SER A 88 6.96 12.29 -33.30
C SER A 88 6.22 12.79 -32.05
N LEU A 89 5.59 11.90 -31.28
CA LEU A 89 4.94 12.26 -30.02
C LEU A 89 5.94 12.81 -28.99
N ARG A 90 7.14 12.21 -28.88
CA ARG A 90 8.20 12.73 -28.00
C ARG A 90 8.59 14.15 -28.35
N LYS A 91 8.76 14.45 -29.65
CA LYS A 91 9.05 15.81 -30.12
C LYS A 91 7.93 16.78 -29.77
N GLN A 92 6.67 16.38 -29.93
CA GLN A 92 5.52 17.21 -29.57
C GLN A 92 5.46 17.49 -28.06
N PHE A 93 5.63 16.49 -27.20
CA PHE A 93 5.64 16.69 -25.75
C PHE A 93 6.82 17.55 -25.30
N SER A 94 8.01 17.31 -25.85
CA SER A 94 9.20 18.14 -25.58
C SER A 94 8.94 19.60 -25.95
N PHE A 95 8.32 19.86 -27.11
CA PHE A 95 7.94 21.21 -27.51
C PHE A 95 6.95 21.84 -26.52
N ILE A 96 5.89 21.13 -26.13
CA ILE A 96 4.88 21.65 -25.19
C ILE A 96 5.52 21.96 -23.82
N LEU A 97 6.39 21.09 -23.32
CA LEU A 97 7.07 21.30 -22.04
C LEU A 97 8.03 22.50 -22.08
N LYS A 98 8.73 22.70 -23.21
CA LYS A 98 9.59 23.87 -23.43
C LYS A 98 8.79 25.16 -23.51
N ASP A 99 7.70 25.14 -24.27
CA ASP A 99 6.79 26.29 -24.43
C ASP A 99 6.16 26.69 -23.08
N ALA A 100 5.83 25.71 -22.24
CA ALA A 100 5.36 25.94 -20.88
C ALA A 100 6.44 26.40 -19.88
N GLY A 101 7.72 26.49 -20.29
CA GLY A 101 8.84 26.86 -19.41
C GLY A 101 9.18 25.81 -18.33
N LEU A 102 8.67 24.59 -18.46
CA LEU A 102 8.87 23.53 -17.46
C LEU A 102 10.19 22.78 -17.62
N VAL A 103 10.81 22.86 -18.79
CA VAL A 103 12.11 22.26 -19.10
C VAL A 103 13.04 23.29 -19.71
N ASP A 104 14.34 23.15 -19.45
CA ASP A 104 15.35 24.05 -19.99
C ASP A 104 15.46 23.93 -21.52
N ALA A 105 15.88 25.02 -22.17
CA ALA A 105 16.16 25.00 -23.61
C ALA A 105 17.24 23.95 -23.96
N ASP A 106 18.22 23.80 -23.08
CA ASP A 106 19.30 22.82 -23.16
C ASP A 106 18.81 21.42 -22.73
N ALA A 107 18.74 20.51 -23.70
CA ALA A 107 18.33 19.13 -23.50
C ALA A 107 19.28 18.35 -22.55
N SER A 108 20.56 18.73 -22.49
CA SER A 108 21.54 18.01 -21.67
C SER A 108 21.27 18.18 -20.17
N ILE A 109 20.80 19.36 -19.75
CA ILE A 109 20.45 19.66 -18.35
C ILE A 109 19.25 18.81 -17.92
N ASN A 110 18.22 18.76 -18.77
CA ASN A 110 16.97 18.05 -18.51
C ASN A 110 17.14 16.54 -18.30
N ASN A 111 18.27 15.95 -18.72
CA ASN A 111 18.43 14.48 -18.80
C ASN A 111 19.64 13.97 -18.04
N ARG A 112 20.24 14.80 -17.20
CA ARG A 112 21.31 14.41 -16.29
C ARG A 112 20.99 13.16 -15.47
N LEU A 113 19.70 12.90 -15.20
CA LEU A 113 19.22 11.80 -14.37
C LEU A 113 18.51 10.68 -15.16
N SER A 114 18.52 10.71 -16.50
CA SER A 114 17.77 9.76 -17.34
C SER A 114 18.22 8.30 -17.14
N HIS A 115 19.49 8.09 -16.79
CA HIS A 115 20.05 6.76 -16.54
C HIS A 115 19.86 6.27 -15.10
N ASN A 116 19.36 7.10 -14.17
CA ASN A 116 19.05 6.66 -12.81
C ASN A 116 17.73 5.87 -12.83
N GLN A 117 17.84 4.53 -12.88
CA GLN A 117 16.70 3.62 -13.03
C GLN A 117 15.67 3.77 -11.90
N SER A 118 16.11 4.00 -10.66
CA SER A 118 15.21 4.18 -9.51
C SER A 118 14.36 5.44 -9.66
N LEU A 119 14.96 6.54 -10.13
CA LEU A 119 14.19 7.74 -10.47
C LEU A 119 13.26 7.52 -11.65
N VAL A 120 13.70 6.80 -12.70
CA VAL A 120 12.80 6.51 -13.83
C VAL A 120 11.57 5.73 -13.36
N ARG A 121 11.75 4.72 -12.51
CA ARG A 121 10.65 3.98 -11.86
C ARG A 121 9.75 4.88 -11.04
N ALA A 122 10.31 5.85 -10.33
CA ALA A 122 9.55 6.81 -9.56
C ALA A 122 8.65 7.69 -10.44
N ILE A 123 9.14 8.16 -11.58
CA ILE A 123 8.32 8.92 -12.55
C ILE A 123 7.28 8.02 -13.23
N ILE A 124 7.62 6.76 -13.53
CA ILE A 124 6.64 5.78 -14.02
C ILE A 124 5.54 5.55 -12.97
N CYS A 125 5.92 5.42 -11.70
CA CYS A 125 4.98 5.25 -10.59
C CYS A 125 4.01 6.44 -10.50
N SER A 126 4.51 7.68 -10.54
CA SER A 126 3.63 8.85 -10.47
C SER A 126 2.69 8.97 -11.67
N GLY A 127 3.13 8.57 -12.86
CA GLY A 127 2.30 8.59 -14.06
C GLY A 127 1.24 7.48 -14.15
N LEU A 128 1.47 6.33 -13.50
CA LEU A 128 0.59 5.15 -13.58
C LEU A 128 -0.24 4.92 -12.31
N PHE A 129 0.07 5.59 -11.22
CA PHE A 129 -0.76 5.57 -10.02
C PHE A 129 -2.19 6.08 -10.34
N PRO A 130 -3.27 5.45 -9.83
CA PRO A 130 -3.33 4.44 -8.77
C PRO A 130 -3.24 2.98 -9.23
N GLY A 131 -2.80 2.70 -10.46
CA GLY A 131 -2.62 1.34 -10.97
C GLY A 131 -1.48 0.62 -10.26
N ILE A 132 -1.77 0.00 -9.11
CA ILE A 132 -0.80 -0.75 -8.30
C ILE A 132 -1.27 -2.17 -7.99
N ALA A 133 -0.33 -3.11 -7.98
CA ALA A 133 -0.53 -4.48 -7.55
C ALA A 133 0.54 -4.87 -6.52
N SER A 134 0.13 -5.49 -5.41
CA SER A 134 1.08 -6.04 -4.46
C SER A 134 1.67 -7.36 -4.96
N VAL A 135 2.96 -7.55 -4.74
CA VAL A 135 3.67 -8.80 -5.00
C VAL A 135 3.69 -9.60 -3.70
N VAL A 136 2.90 -10.67 -3.68
CA VAL A 136 2.77 -11.54 -2.50
C VAL A 136 3.61 -12.79 -2.72
N HIS A 137 4.76 -12.84 -2.05
CA HIS A 137 5.62 -14.02 -2.03
C HIS A 137 5.05 -15.11 -1.11
N ARG A 138 5.06 -16.35 -1.60
CA ARG A 138 4.80 -17.59 -0.87
C ARG A 138 6.06 -18.46 -0.95
N GLU A 139 6.11 -19.53 -0.16
CA GLU A 139 7.28 -20.43 -0.08
C GLU A 139 7.80 -20.89 -1.44
N THR A 140 6.91 -21.16 -2.40
CA THR A 140 7.25 -21.72 -3.71
C THR A 140 6.65 -20.95 -4.90
N SER A 141 5.98 -19.81 -4.65
CA SER A 141 5.29 -19.06 -5.71
C SER A 141 5.13 -17.59 -5.37
N MET A 142 4.76 -16.78 -6.34
CA MET A 142 4.30 -15.41 -6.14
C MET A 142 2.90 -15.23 -6.70
N SER A 143 2.14 -14.31 -6.11
CA SER A 143 0.81 -13.93 -6.59
C SER A 143 0.65 -12.43 -6.54
N PHE A 144 -0.15 -11.88 -7.46
CA PHE A 144 -0.37 -10.45 -7.58
C PHE A 144 -1.76 -10.10 -7.11
N LYS A 145 -1.90 -8.98 -6.39
CA LYS A 145 -3.20 -8.50 -5.95
C LYS A 145 -3.39 -7.02 -6.20
N THR A 146 -4.51 -6.64 -6.79
CA THR A 146 -4.92 -5.23 -6.95
C THR A 146 -6.01 -4.88 -5.97
N MET A 147 -6.26 -3.57 -5.83
CA MET A 147 -7.24 -3.08 -4.87
C MET A 147 -8.68 -3.54 -5.17
N ASP A 148 -9.08 -3.50 -6.45
CA ASP A 148 -10.47 -3.73 -6.84
C ASP A 148 -10.79 -5.19 -7.15
N ASP A 149 -9.82 -5.93 -7.68
CA ASP A 149 -10.06 -7.28 -8.22
C ASP A 149 -9.52 -8.39 -7.32
N GLY A 150 -8.82 -8.06 -6.25
CA GLY A 150 -8.09 -9.05 -5.47
C GLY A 150 -7.01 -9.69 -6.34
N GLN A 151 -7.02 -11.02 -6.47
CA GLN A 151 -5.98 -11.73 -7.22
C GLN A 151 -6.06 -11.46 -8.72
N VAL A 152 -4.93 -11.05 -9.31
CA VAL A 152 -4.77 -10.81 -10.76
C VAL A 152 -3.60 -11.62 -11.31
N LEU A 153 -3.52 -11.73 -12.63
CA LEU A 153 -2.41 -12.36 -13.34
C LEU A 153 -1.67 -11.33 -14.21
N LEU A 154 -0.44 -11.64 -14.58
CA LEU A 154 0.28 -10.86 -15.60
C LEU A 154 0.00 -11.47 -16.97
N TYR A 155 -0.17 -10.61 -17.97
CA TYR A 155 -0.35 -11.06 -19.34
C TYR A 155 0.95 -11.70 -19.84
N ALA A 156 0.84 -12.75 -20.68
CA ALA A 156 2.00 -13.53 -21.14
C ALA A 156 3.04 -12.72 -21.94
N ASN A 157 2.69 -11.54 -22.44
CA ASN A 157 3.60 -10.64 -23.15
C ASN A 157 4.35 -9.67 -22.22
N SER A 158 4.03 -9.64 -20.93
CA SER A 158 4.77 -8.87 -19.94
C SER A 158 6.11 -9.55 -19.67
N VAL A 159 7.18 -8.77 -19.55
CA VAL A 159 8.49 -9.27 -19.14
C VAL A 159 8.41 -9.90 -17.75
N ASN A 160 7.53 -9.39 -16.89
CA ASN A 160 7.36 -9.85 -15.51
C ASN A 160 6.63 -11.19 -15.40
N ALA A 161 5.88 -11.62 -16.43
CA ALA A 161 5.22 -12.92 -16.46
C ALA A 161 6.19 -14.12 -16.54
N HIS A 162 7.46 -13.86 -16.91
CA HIS A 162 8.45 -14.90 -17.17
C HIS A 162 9.43 -15.12 -16.00
N TYR A 163 9.40 -14.27 -14.97
CA TYR A 163 10.25 -14.43 -13.79
C TYR A 163 9.56 -15.30 -12.75
N GLN A 164 10.31 -16.17 -12.09
CA GLN A 164 9.82 -16.97 -10.97
C GLN A 164 9.66 -16.13 -9.69
N THR A 165 10.49 -15.09 -9.55
CA THR A 165 10.51 -14.16 -8.43
C THR A 165 10.72 -12.74 -8.95
N ILE A 166 10.02 -11.78 -8.33
CA ILE A 166 10.18 -10.35 -8.60
C ILE A 166 10.70 -9.71 -7.31
N PRO A 167 11.86 -9.03 -7.32
CA PRO A 167 12.48 -8.48 -6.11
C PRO A 167 11.88 -7.12 -5.69
N TYR A 168 10.62 -6.86 -6.04
CA TYR A 168 9.93 -5.61 -5.75
C TYR A 168 8.61 -5.91 -5.04
N PRO A 169 8.27 -5.16 -3.96
CA PRO A 169 7.02 -5.38 -3.23
C PRO A 169 5.78 -4.98 -4.02
N TRP A 170 5.93 -4.11 -5.03
CA TRP A 170 4.83 -3.57 -5.83
C TRP A 170 5.14 -3.65 -7.32
N LEU A 171 4.07 -3.81 -8.11
CA LEU A 171 4.04 -3.53 -9.53
C LEU A 171 3.13 -2.33 -9.78
N VAL A 172 3.61 -1.33 -10.52
CA VAL A 172 2.77 -0.27 -11.10
C VAL A 172 2.38 -0.65 -12.53
N PHE A 173 1.16 -0.34 -12.94
CA PHE A 173 0.63 -0.69 -14.26
C PHE A 173 -0.35 0.37 -14.78
N GLY A 174 -0.47 0.49 -16.10
CA GLY A 174 -1.44 1.40 -16.73
C GLY A 174 -2.79 0.76 -17.02
N GLU A 175 -2.78 -0.42 -17.65
CA GLU A 175 -4.00 -1.10 -18.11
C GLU A 175 -4.13 -2.52 -17.55
N LYS A 176 -5.37 -2.87 -17.18
CA LYS A 176 -5.79 -4.24 -16.90
C LYS A 176 -6.98 -4.62 -17.78
N VAL A 177 -7.04 -5.87 -18.22
CA VAL A 177 -8.11 -6.40 -19.08
C VAL A 177 -8.75 -7.60 -18.40
N LYS A 178 -10.08 -7.69 -18.46
CA LYS A 178 -10.84 -8.82 -17.95
C LYS A 178 -11.49 -9.59 -19.09
N VAL A 179 -11.12 -10.86 -19.22
CA VAL A 179 -11.82 -11.82 -20.08
C VAL A 179 -12.56 -12.81 -19.17
N ASN A 180 -11.85 -13.86 -18.74
CA ASN A 180 -12.31 -14.76 -17.67
C ASN A 180 -11.62 -14.45 -16.34
N THR A 181 -10.38 -13.98 -16.43
CA THR A 181 -9.53 -13.55 -15.32
C THR A 181 -9.03 -12.13 -15.63
N VAL A 182 -8.67 -11.37 -14.60
CA VAL A 182 -8.09 -10.03 -14.75
C VAL A 182 -6.59 -10.18 -15.00
N PHE A 183 -6.11 -9.57 -16.09
CA PHE A 183 -4.72 -9.55 -16.50
C PHE A 183 -4.17 -8.12 -16.54
N ILE A 184 -3.03 -7.89 -15.91
CA ILE A 184 -2.23 -6.68 -16.09
C ILE A 184 -1.42 -6.82 -17.37
N ARG A 185 -1.50 -5.84 -18.27
CA ARG A 185 -0.80 -5.91 -19.57
C ARG A 185 0.69 -5.64 -19.45
N ASP A 186 1.04 -4.46 -18.93
CA ASP A 186 2.42 -4.02 -18.77
C ASP A 186 2.62 -3.52 -17.33
N SER A 187 3.80 -3.80 -16.77
CA SER A 187 4.10 -3.52 -15.38
C SER A 187 5.56 -3.12 -15.13
N THR A 188 5.78 -2.37 -14.05
CA THR A 188 7.11 -2.02 -13.54
C THR A 188 7.19 -2.30 -12.05
N GLY A 189 8.24 -3.01 -11.63
CA GLY A 189 8.55 -3.20 -10.21
C GLY A 189 8.94 -1.88 -9.54
N VAL A 190 8.35 -1.59 -8.38
CA VAL A 190 8.69 -0.40 -7.58
C VAL A 190 8.82 -0.77 -6.10
N SER A 191 9.65 -0.01 -5.39
CA SER A 191 9.89 -0.20 -3.96
C SER A 191 8.82 0.51 -3.10
N ASP A 192 8.83 0.25 -1.79
CA ASP A 192 7.95 0.96 -0.85
C ASP A 192 8.28 2.46 -0.81
N SER A 193 9.57 2.83 -0.85
CA SER A 193 10.01 4.24 -0.87
C SER A 193 9.47 4.97 -2.09
N ILE A 194 9.55 4.34 -3.26
CA ILE A 194 9.00 4.90 -4.50
C ILE A 194 7.49 5.08 -4.39
N LEU A 195 6.76 4.05 -3.94
CA LEU A 195 5.31 4.13 -3.82
C LEU A 195 4.88 5.20 -2.81
N MET A 196 5.53 5.28 -1.65
CA MET A 196 5.23 6.29 -0.62
C MET A 196 5.45 7.72 -1.14
N LEU A 197 6.58 8.00 -1.80
CA LEU A 197 6.90 9.34 -2.30
C LEU A 197 6.10 9.73 -3.56
N PHE A 198 5.97 8.82 -4.52
CA PHE A 198 5.44 9.11 -5.88
C PHE A 198 4.07 8.51 -6.16
N GLY A 199 3.51 7.74 -5.24
CA GLY A 199 2.11 7.32 -5.27
C GLY A 199 1.17 8.39 -4.70
N GLY A 200 0.03 7.95 -4.18
CA GLY A 200 -1.02 8.82 -3.65
C GLY A 200 -0.64 9.54 -2.36
N ALA A 201 -1.58 10.37 -1.87
CA ALA A 201 -1.43 11.10 -0.62
C ALA A 201 -1.17 10.15 0.56
N LEU A 202 -0.21 10.52 1.41
CA LEU A 202 0.11 9.82 2.65
C LEU A 202 -0.56 10.51 3.82
N SER A 203 -1.07 9.73 4.75
CA SER A 203 -1.63 10.22 6.01
C SER A 203 -1.15 9.36 7.18
N GLN A 204 -1.13 9.95 8.38
CA GLN A 204 -0.80 9.20 9.59
C GLN A 204 -1.91 8.21 9.94
N GLY A 205 -1.50 7.00 10.30
CA GLY A 205 -2.37 5.97 10.82
C GLY A 205 -2.59 6.10 12.33
N VAL A 206 -3.08 5.01 12.93
CA VAL A 206 -3.47 4.97 14.36
C VAL A 206 -2.27 5.05 15.31
N GLN A 207 -1.14 4.47 14.91
CA GLN A 207 0.03 4.29 15.78
C GLN A 207 1.26 4.96 15.16
N ALA A 208 2.28 5.25 15.97
CA ALA A 208 3.55 5.74 15.46
C ALA A 208 4.13 4.78 14.42
N GLY A 209 4.68 5.31 13.32
CA GLY A 209 5.23 4.51 12.22
C GLY A 209 4.20 3.90 11.27
N HIS A 210 2.90 4.13 11.50
CA HIS A 210 1.84 3.68 10.61
C HIS A 210 1.47 4.81 9.63
N LEU A 211 1.63 4.57 8.34
CA LEU A 211 1.18 5.46 7.27
C LEU A 211 0.06 4.81 6.46
N LYS A 212 -0.82 5.63 5.91
CA LYS A 212 -1.96 5.20 5.10
C LYS A 212 -1.96 5.91 3.75
N MET A 213 -2.36 5.18 2.72
CA MET A 213 -2.61 5.69 1.37
C MET A 213 -3.95 5.12 0.87
N LEU A 214 -4.57 5.82 -0.08
CA LEU A 214 -5.87 5.43 -0.67
C LEU A 214 -6.94 5.22 0.41
N ASP A 215 -7.13 6.22 1.27
CA ASP A 215 -8.10 6.19 2.38
C ASP A 215 -7.93 4.99 3.34
N GLY A 216 -6.68 4.51 3.48
CA GLY A 216 -6.35 3.37 4.33
C GLY A 216 -6.58 2.02 3.67
N TYR A 217 -6.67 1.97 2.33
CA TYR A 217 -6.61 0.71 1.59
C TYR A 217 -5.19 0.11 1.62
N VAL A 218 -4.18 0.97 1.58
CA VAL A 218 -2.78 0.57 1.70
C VAL A 218 -2.22 1.13 3.00
N ASP A 219 -1.87 0.25 3.92
CA ASP A 219 -1.20 0.59 5.18
C ASP A 219 0.29 0.23 5.09
N PHE A 220 1.16 1.18 5.45
CA PHE A 220 2.59 0.97 5.62
C PHE A 220 2.94 0.99 7.10
N PHE A 221 3.77 0.04 7.54
CA PHE A 221 4.23 -0.04 8.92
C PHE A 221 5.75 -0.02 8.93
N ILE A 222 6.30 1.13 9.29
CA ILE A 222 7.73 1.43 9.26
C ILE A 222 8.16 2.03 10.60
N ASP A 223 9.45 2.29 10.75
CA ASP A 223 9.95 2.99 11.92
C ASP A 223 9.31 4.39 12.04
N PRO A 224 8.92 4.85 13.25
CA PRO A 224 8.30 6.16 13.43
C PRO A 224 9.09 7.34 12.88
N SER A 225 10.42 7.34 13.03
CA SER A 225 11.27 8.43 12.51
C SER A 225 11.29 8.44 10.99
N MET A 226 11.30 7.25 10.37
CA MET A 226 11.21 7.11 8.92
C MET A 226 9.84 7.54 8.39
N ALA A 227 8.75 7.20 9.08
CA ALA A 227 7.41 7.65 8.71
C ALA A 227 7.28 9.16 8.68
N GLU A 228 7.81 9.85 9.69
CA GLU A 228 7.85 11.31 9.73
C GLU A 228 8.71 11.87 8.59
N CYS A 229 9.86 11.25 8.30
CA CYS A 229 10.71 11.62 7.18
C CYS A 229 9.99 11.51 5.83
N TYR A 230 9.28 10.42 5.56
CA TYR A 230 8.50 10.25 4.32
C TYR A 230 7.39 11.29 4.17
N LEU A 231 6.66 11.59 5.24
CA LEU A 231 5.61 12.60 5.21
C LEU A 231 6.19 13.99 4.86
N LYS A 232 7.27 14.39 5.55
CA LYS A 232 7.94 15.67 5.31
C LYS A 232 8.53 15.76 3.90
N LEU A 233 9.23 14.71 3.45
CA LEU A 233 9.82 14.71 2.10
C LEU A 233 8.76 14.77 1.00
N LYS A 234 7.63 14.07 1.18
CA LYS A 234 6.51 14.12 0.23
C LYS A 234 5.88 15.51 0.20
N GLU A 235 5.60 16.10 1.35
CA GLU A 235 5.04 17.46 1.47
C GLU A 235 5.96 18.49 0.82
N GLU A 236 7.25 18.48 1.14
CA GLU A 236 8.23 19.40 0.53
C GLU A 236 8.36 19.18 -0.99
N LEU A 237 8.30 17.93 -1.46
CA LEU A 237 8.30 17.64 -2.90
C LEU A 237 7.06 18.20 -3.60
N GLU A 238 5.88 18.03 -3.02
CA GLU A 238 4.63 18.57 -3.56
C GLU A 238 4.64 20.10 -3.59
N ILE A 239 5.08 20.74 -2.50
CA ILE A 239 5.25 22.21 -2.43
C ILE A 239 6.23 22.67 -3.51
N HIS A 240 7.34 21.97 -3.69
CA HIS A 240 8.37 22.35 -4.66
C HIS A 240 7.90 22.22 -6.10
N ILE A 241 7.16 21.16 -6.42
CA ILE A 241 6.51 20.99 -7.73
C ILE A 241 5.48 22.09 -7.96
N GLN A 242 4.63 22.37 -6.96
CA GLN A 242 3.60 23.39 -7.06
C GLN A 242 4.19 24.78 -7.33
N LYS A 243 5.27 25.15 -6.64
CA LYS A 243 5.98 26.42 -6.89
C LYS A 243 6.50 26.52 -8.32
N LYS A 244 7.05 25.44 -8.89
CA LYS A 244 7.50 25.42 -10.29
C LYS A 244 6.35 25.51 -11.29
N LEU A 245 5.18 24.96 -10.96
CA LEU A 245 3.99 25.09 -11.80
C LEU A 245 3.39 26.51 -11.75
N GLU A 246 3.48 27.18 -10.60
CA GLU A 246 3.05 28.58 -10.43
C GLU A 246 4.00 29.59 -11.06
N ASP A 247 5.31 29.35 -10.94
CA ASP A 247 6.36 30.13 -11.60
C ASP A 247 7.27 29.22 -12.46
N PRO A 248 7.00 29.12 -13.78
CA PRO A 248 7.84 28.37 -14.69
C PRO A 248 9.30 28.86 -14.77
N ASN A 249 9.62 30.10 -14.35
CA ASN A 249 11.00 30.59 -14.35
C ASN A 249 11.79 30.16 -13.11
N LEU A 250 11.13 29.55 -12.13
CA LEU A 250 11.78 29.05 -10.91
C LEU A 250 12.85 28.02 -11.25
N ASP A 251 14.08 28.24 -10.76
CA ASP A 251 15.15 27.25 -10.84
C ASP A 251 14.95 26.18 -9.77
N ILE A 252 14.12 25.19 -10.12
CA ILE A 252 13.77 24.06 -9.27
C ILE A 252 15.00 23.25 -8.84
N HIS A 253 16.08 23.25 -9.64
CA HIS A 253 17.30 22.51 -9.37
C HIS A 253 18.19 23.21 -8.35
N LYS A 254 18.20 24.54 -8.32
CA LYS A 254 18.92 25.33 -7.33
C LYS A 254 18.19 25.33 -5.99
N GLU A 255 16.91 25.65 -5.99
CA GLU A 255 16.11 25.76 -4.75
C GLU A 255 15.86 24.38 -4.12
N GLY A 256 15.56 23.37 -4.95
CA GLY A 256 15.29 22.01 -4.50
C GLY A 256 16.51 21.11 -4.42
N LYS A 257 17.73 21.65 -4.53
CA LYS A 257 18.95 20.85 -4.69
C LYS A 257 19.07 19.72 -3.67
N TYR A 258 18.95 20.05 -2.39
CA TYR A 258 19.11 19.09 -1.30
C TYR A 258 17.90 18.15 -1.16
N LEU A 259 16.69 18.65 -1.44
CA LEU A 259 15.48 17.81 -1.48
C LEU A 259 15.60 16.74 -2.57
N MET A 260 16.01 17.12 -3.77
CA MET A 260 16.20 16.20 -4.90
C MET A 260 17.31 15.19 -4.63
N LEU A 261 18.40 15.59 -3.96
CA LEU A 261 19.46 14.68 -3.53
C LEU A 261 18.96 13.69 -2.47
N ALA A 262 18.18 14.15 -1.49
CA ALA A 262 17.60 13.30 -0.45
C ALA A 262 16.63 12.26 -1.05
N ILE A 263 15.77 12.69 -1.98
CA ILE A 263 14.86 11.80 -2.70
C ILE A 263 15.64 10.77 -3.52
N GLN A 264 16.67 11.21 -4.25
CA GLN A 264 17.54 10.33 -5.04
C GLN A 264 18.20 9.25 -4.18
N GLU A 265 18.79 9.65 -3.05
CA GLU A 265 19.44 8.74 -2.12
C GLU A 265 18.43 7.73 -1.57
N LEU A 266 17.24 8.20 -1.17
CA LEU A 266 16.21 7.36 -0.58
C LEU A 266 15.67 6.32 -1.56
N VAL A 267 15.30 6.71 -2.78
CA VAL A 267 14.76 5.77 -3.78
C VAL A 267 15.84 4.86 -4.36
N SER A 268 17.10 5.28 -4.39
CA SER A 268 18.21 4.46 -4.89
C SER A 268 18.75 3.50 -3.83
N GLY A 269 18.66 3.86 -2.55
CA GLY A 269 19.14 3.07 -1.42
C GLY A 269 18.15 2.01 -0.90
N ASP A 270 16.89 2.03 -1.35
CA ASP A 270 15.86 1.09 -0.91
C ASP A 270 16.18 -0.36 -1.36
N GLN A 271 16.36 -1.24 -0.38
CA GLN A 271 16.70 -2.65 -0.58
C GLN A 271 15.47 -3.54 -0.93
N CYS A 272 14.28 -2.96 -1.05
CA CYS A 272 13.04 -3.67 -1.37
C CYS A 272 12.74 -4.82 -0.37
N GLU A 273 13.08 -4.62 0.90
CA GLU A 273 12.90 -5.60 1.98
C GLU A 273 11.44 -5.72 2.44
N GLY A 274 10.56 -4.83 1.97
CA GLY A 274 9.13 -4.85 2.20
C GLY A 274 8.50 -6.23 2.00
N ARG A 275 7.58 -6.57 2.88
CA ARG A 275 6.79 -7.80 2.81
C ARG A 275 5.32 -7.44 2.92
N PHE A 276 4.58 -7.68 1.85
CA PHE A 276 3.15 -7.48 1.84
C PHE A 276 2.47 -8.49 2.78
N VAL A 277 1.71 -7.99 3.76
CA VAL A 277 0.94 -8.82 4.70
C VAL A 277 -0.55 -8.58 4.47
N PHE A 278 -1.28 -9.63 4.10
CA PHE A 278 -2.71 -9.53 3.90
C PHE A 278 -3.47 -9.55 5.23
N GLY A 279 -4.47 -8.67 5.35
CA GLY A 279 -5.44 -8.74 6.45
C GLY A 279 -4.81 -8.54 7.82
N ARG A 280 -3.71 -7.79 7.92
CA ARG A 280 -3.21 -7.32 9.21
C ARG A 280 -4.35 -6.53 9.84
N GLU A 281 -4.96 -7.10 10.88
CA GLU A 281 -5.96 -6.39 11.64
C GLU A 281 -5.26 -5.16 12.21
N ASN A 282 -5.60 -3.99 11.67
CA ASN A 282 -5.35 -2.74 12.35
C ASN A 282 -5.99 -2.94 13.72
N LYS A 283 -5.15 -3.09 14.76
CA LYS A 283 -5.62 -2.86 16.12
C LYS A 283 -6.15 -1.45 16.06
N LYS A 284 -7.47 -1.30 15.83
CA LYS A 284 -8.19 -0.11 16.29
C LYS A 284 -7.63 0.13 17.67
N PRO A 285 -7.31 1.38 18.06
CA PRO A 285 -6.97 1.62 19.45
C PRO A 285 -8.13 0.97 20.19
N ARG A 286 -7.83 -0.12 20.91
CA ARG A 286 -8.86 -0.89 21.57
C ARG A 286 -9.55 0.18 22.39
N GLU A 287 -10.78 0.53 22.04
CA GLU A 287 -11.68 1.07 23.04
C GLU A 287 -11.48 0.12 24.21
N SER A 288 -10.93 0.67 25.28
CA SER A 288 -10.19 0.03 26.35
C SER A 288 -11.10 -0.91 27.15
N ASN A 289 -11.58 -1.96 26.49
CA ASN A 289 -12.62 -2.88 26.93
C ASN A 289 -12.52 -4.23 26.19
N GLU A 290 -11.36 -4.60 25.63
CA GLU A 290 -11.12 -6.00 25.28
C GLU A 290 -10.78 -6.82 26.54
N ASN A 291 -11.86 -7.16 27.24
CA ASN A 291 -12.14 -8.38 28.00
C ASN A 291 -10.92 -9.18 28.51
N ARG A 292 -10.36 -8.73 29.65
CA ARG A 292 -9.49 -9.57 30.51
C ARG A 292 -10.08 -10.97 30.77
N PHE A 293 -11.40 -11.08 30.84
CA PHE A 293 -12.12 -12.30 31.21
C PHE A 293 -12.18 -13.41 30.13
N THR A 294 -11.68 -13.16 28.91
CA THR A 294 -11.69 -14.19 27.85
C THR A 294 -10.33 -14.78 27.53
N LYS A 295 -9.22 -14.24 28.07
CA LYS A 295 -7.87 -14.77 27.83
C LYS A 295 -7.54 -16.02 28.64
N ASP A 296 -8.10 -16.16 29.85
CA ASP A 296 -7.79 -17.28 30.77
C ASP A 296 -8.67 -18.52 30.57
N GLY A 297 -9.31 -18.68 29.40
CA GLY A 297 -10.17 -19.84 29.10
C GLY A 297 -11.44 -19.97 29.96
N THR A 298 -11.68 -19.03 30.90
CA THR A 298 -12.79 -19.10 31.85
C THR A 298 -14.09 -18.62 31.18
N ASN A 299 -15.19 -19.36 31.36
CA ASN A 299 -16.48 -18.96 30.81
C ASN A 299 -17.04 -17.76 31.61
N PRO A 300 -17.29 -16.59 30.97
CA PRO A 300 -17.74 -15.37 31.69
C PRO A 300 -19.04 -15.57 32.48
N LYS A 301 -19.95 -16.42 31.99
CA LYS A 301 -21.21 -16.71 32.70
C LYS A 301 -20.96 -17.46 34.01
N SER A 302 -20.06 -18.44 34.00
CA SER A 302 -19.74 -19.22 35.19
C SER A 302 -18.91 -18.41 36.19
N LEU A 303 -18.02 -17.54 35.69
CA LEU A 303 -17.24 -16.64 36.54
C LEU A 303 -18.15 -15.65 37.27
N LEU A 304 -19.07 -14.97 36.56
CA LEU A 304 -20.03 -14.04 37.17
C LEU A 304 -20.90 -14.74 38.21
N GLN A 305 -21.41 -15.93 37.88
CA GLN A 305 -22.19 -16.74 38.79
C GLN A 305 -21.40 -17.14 40.04
N THR A 306 -20.12 -17.52 39.89
CA THR A 306 -19.24 -17.88 41.00
C THR A 306 -18.96 -16.68 41.91
N LEU A 307 -18.70 -15.50 41.35
CA LEU A 307 -18.46 -14.27 42.12
C LEU A 307 -19.69 -13.85 42.92
N LEU A 308 -20.88 -13.91 42.30
CA LEU A 308 -22.13 -13.58 42.98
C LEU A 308 -22.45 -14.55 44.12
N MET A 309 -22.29 -15.85 43.89
CA MET A 309 -22.51 -16.86 44.93
C MET A 309 -21.49 -16.75 46.07
N ARG A 310 -20.21 -16.50 45.78
CA ARG A 310 -19.20 -16.25 46.83
C ARG A 310 -19.51 -15.01 47.68
N ALA A 311 -20.19 -14.04 47.10
CA ALA A 311 -20.67 -12.85 47.80
C ALA A 311 -22.05 -13.03 48.47
N GLY A 312 -22.59 -14.26 48.50
CA GLY A 312 -23.87 -14.58 49.15
C GLY A 312 -25.11 -14.14 48.38
N HIS A 313 -24.96 -13.78 47.09
CA HIS A 313 -26.08 -13.34 46.24
C HIS A 313 -26.65 -14.50 45.42
N SER A 314 -27.92 -14.36 45.02
CA SER A 314 -28.57 -15.27 44.09
C SER A 314 -27.87 -15.27 42.71
N PRO A 315 -27.90 -16.39 41.97
CA PRO A 315 -27.29 -16.47 40.65
C PRO A 315 -27.88 -15.44 39.66
N PRO A 316 -27.08 -14.99 38.67
CA PRO A 316 -27.50 -13.98 37.70
C PRO A 316 -28.59 -14.51 36.76
N LYS A 317 -29.62 -13.70 36.49
CA LYS A 317 -30.72 -14.05 35.58
C LYS A 317 -30.52 -13.41 34.22
N TYR A 318 -30.68 -14.20 33.15
CA TYR A 318 -30.52 -13.72 31.78
C TYR A 318 -31.87 -13.62 31.05
N LYS A 319 -32.08 -12.52 30.34
CA LYS A 319 -33.23 -12.29 29.45
C LYS A 319 -32.71 -11.94 28.07
N THR A 320 -33.03 -12.76 27.07
CA THR A 320 -32.54 -12.57 25.68
C THR A 320 -33.69 -12.26 24.75
N LYS A 321 -33.52 -11.24 23.91
CA LYS A 321 -34.47 -10.83 22.87
C LYS A 321 -33.86 -11.04 21.48
N HIS A 322 -34.66 -11.54 20.55
CA HIS A 322 -34.32 -11.54 19.12
C HIS A 322 -34.71 -10.18 18.52
N LEU A 323 -33.80 -9.60 17.73
CA LEU A 323 -33.93 -8.28 17.14
C LEU A 323 -34.34 -8.39 15.67
N LYS A 324 -34.93 -7.31 15.15
CA LYS A 324 -35.29 -7.19 13.72
C LYS A 324 -34.08 -7.33 12.77
N THR A 325 -32.86 -7.10 13.26
CA THR A 325 -31.59 -7.27 12.53
C THR A 325 -31.13 -8.72 12.41
N ASN A 326 -31.95 -9.69 12.85
CA ASN A 326 -31.62 -11.11 12.93
C ASN A 326 -30.47 -11.43 13.92
N GLU A 327 -30.31 -10.58 14.93
CA GLU A 327 -29.35 -10.73 16.03
C GLU A 327 -30.07 -10.94 17.36
N PHE A 328 -29.33 -11.38 18.38
CA PHE A 328 -29.81 -11.56 19.74
C PHE A 328 -29.16 -10.53 20.67
N ARG A 329 -29.93 -9.97 21.59
CA ARG A 329 -29.42 -9.08 22.64
C ARG A 329 -29.86 -9.62 23.99
N ALA A 330 -28.91 -9.79 24.90
CA ALA A 330 -29.19 -10.29 26.24
C ALA A 330 -29.01 -9.22 27.31
N LEU A 331 -29.78 -9.36 28.37
CA LEU A 331 -29.71 -8.58 29.60
C LEU A 331 -29.42 -9.55 30.75
N VAL A 332 -28.47 -9.21 31.61
CA VAL A 332 -28.22 -9.95 32.86
C VAL A 332 -28.63 -9.10 34.06
N GLU A 333 -29.29 -9.74 35.02
CA GLU A 333 -29.89 -9.10 36.18
C GLU A 333 -29.46 -9.80 37.48
N PHE A 334 -28.97 -9.02 38.44
CA PHE A 334 -28.66 -9.47 39.81
C PHE A 334 -28.73 -8.28 40.77
N LYS A 335 -29.23 -8.49 42.00
CA LYS A 335 -29.31 -7.45 43.05
C LYS A 335 -29.99 -6.14 42.59
N GLY A 336 -31.00 -6.23 41.72
CA GLY A 336 -31.69 -5.07 41.13
C GLY A 336 -30.87 -4.30 40.08
N MET A 337 -29.65 -4.75 39.76
CA MET A 337 -28.81 -4.20 38.72
C MET A 337 -29.07 -4.93 37.40
N GLN A 338 -29.05 -4.20 36.29
CA GLN A 338 -29.26 -4.74 34.95
C GLN A 338 -28.14 -4.29 34.02
N PHE A 339 -27.54 -5.24 33.31
CA PHE A 339 -26.47 -5.00 32.34
C PHE A 339 -26.90 -5.56 30.99
N VAL A 340 -26.76 -4.76 29.94
CA VAL A 340 -27.24 -5.10 28.60
C VAL A 340 -26.05 -5.31 27.67
N GLY A 341 -25.90 -6.53 27.17
CA GLY A 341 -24.87 -6.85 26.18
C GLY A 341 -25.15 -6.22 24.81
N LYS A 342 -24.13 -6.21 23.97
CA LYS A 342 -24.22 -5.83 22.55
C LYS A 342 -24.99 -6.91 21.76
N PRO A 343 -25.65 -6.55 20.65
CA PRO A 343 -26.25 -7.53 19.73
C PRO A 343 -25.21 -8.54 19.22
N LYS A 344 -25.59 -9.83 19.16
CA LYS A 344 -24.74 -10.94 18.67
C LYS A 344 -25.50 -11.90 17.78
N LYS A 345 -24.77 -12.67 16.98
CA LYS A 345 -25.32 -13.64 16.00
C LYS A 345 -26.13 -14.79 16.62
N ASN A 346 -25.93 -15.13 17.89
CA ASN A 346 -26.69 -16.18 18.55
C ASN A 346 -26.95 -15.86 20.04
N LYS A 347 -27.95 -16.55 20.63
CA LYS A 347 -28.38 -16.36 22.02
C LYS A 347 -27.25 -16.56 23.04
N GLN A 348 -26.40 -17.57 22.86
CA GLN A 348 -25.32 -17.89 23.81
C GLN A 348 -24.24 -16.80 23.83
N LEU A 349 -23.87 -16.27 22.66
CA LEU A 349 -22.93 -15.16 22.53
C LEU A 349 -23.50 -13.88 23.12
N ALA A 350 -24.80 -13.61 22.92
CA ALA A 350 -25.46 -12.45 23.52
C ALA A 350 -25.43 -12.51 25.05
N GLU A 351 -25.75 -13.66 25.64
CA GLU A 351 -25.68 -13.85 27.10
C GLU A 351 -24.25 -13.79 27.63
N ARG A 352 -23.28 -14.30 26.87
CA ARG A 352 -21.85 -14.18 27.20
C ARG A 352 -21.41 -12.72 27.24
N ASP A 353 -21.85 -11.91 26.28
CA ASP A 353 -21.53 -10.49 26.20
C ASP A 353 -22.17 -9.69 27.35
N ALA A 354 -23.44 -9.99 27.70
CA ALA A 354 -24.08 -9.40 28.87
C ALA A 354 -23.37 -9.75 30.19
N ALA A 355 -22.85 -10.98 30.32
CA ALA A 355 -22.06 -11.39 31.48
C ALA A 355 -20.74 -10.63 31.57
N ILE A 356 -20.12 -10.34 30.43
CA ILE A 356 -18.89 -9.56 30.34
C ILE A 356 -19.12 -8.12 30.81
N GLU A 357 -20.19 -7.46 30.36
CA GLU A 357 -20.54 -6.10 30.80
C GLU A 357 -20.73 -6.03 32.33
N ALA A 358 -21.40 -7.04 32.90
CA ALA A 358 -21.54 -7.16 34.36
C ALA A 358 -20.19 -7.39 35.08
N LEU A 359 -19.32 -8.23 34.53
CA LEU A 359 -18.00 -8.49 35.10
C LEU A 359 -17.08 -7.26 35.01
N ALA A 360 -17.12 -6.53 33.91
CA ALA A 360 -16.39 -5.28 33.74
C ALA A 360 -16.79 -4.29 34.84
N TRP A 361 -18.09 -4.09 35.07
CA TRP A 361 -18.58 -3.24 36.15
C TRP A 361 -18.09 -3.69 37.54
N LEU A 362 -18.08 -5.01 37.79
CA LEU A 362 -17.55 -5.59 39.02
C LEU A 362 -16.04 -5.37 39.18
N THR A 363 -15.29 -5.06 38.12
CA THR A 363 -13.82 -5.08 38.11
C THR A 363 -13.14 -3.78 37.65
N HIS A 364 -13.89 -2.73 37.31
CA HIS A 364 -13.29 -1.41 37.09
C HIS A 364 -12.81 -0.78 38.42
N THR A 365 -11.50 -0.54 38.50
CA THR A 365 -10.86 0.42 39.40
C THR A 365 -11.09 1.83 38.87
N SER A 366 -11.29 2.81 39.76
CA SER A 366 -11.15 4.22 39.41
C SER A 366 -9.75 4.47 38.86
N ASP A 367 -9.66 4.98 37.63
CA ASP A 367 -8.42 5.42 37.00
C ASP A 367 -7.64 6.34 37.93
N ASN A 368 -6.49 5.85 38.41
CA ASN A 368 -5.37 6.70 38.81
C ASN A 368 -4.08 5.87 38.78
N SER A 369 -3.31 6.10 37.71
CA SER A 369 -1.85 5.94 37.60
C SER A 369 -1.23 4.61 38.03
N ARG A 370 -0.67 3.86 37.06
CA ARG A 370 0.77 3.61 36.92
C ARG A 370 1.04 2.55 35.86
N ASP A 371 1.91 2.90 34.92
CA ASP A 371 2.67 1.96 34.09
C ASP A 371 3.44 0.98 34.99
N GLY A 372 3.43 -0.29 34.60
CA GLY A 372 4.20 -1.35 35.24
C GLY A 372 3.66 -2.72 34.89
N ASP A 373 4.42 -3.45 34.08
CA ASP A 373 4.31 -4.91 33.96
C ASP A 373 4.32 -5.54 35.36
N ASP A 374 3.24 -6.24 35.74
CA ASP A 374 3.32 -7.20 36.84
C ASP A 374 2.28 -8.32 36.70
N HIS A 375 2.76 -9.54 36.90
CA HIS A 375 2.00 -10.80 36.89
C HIS A 375 1.24 -10.99 38.22
N SER A 376 0.43 -10.02 38.62
CA SER A 376 -0.39 -10.12 39.85
C SER A 376 -1.79 -10.69 39.56
N PRO A 377 -2.36 -11.52 40.45
CA PRO A 377 -3.75 -11.97 40.34
C PRO A 377 -4.70 -10.77 40.40
N PRO A 378 -5.88 -10.84 39.74
CA PRO A 378 -6.79 -9.70 39.64
C PRO A 378 -7.17 -9.17 41.02
N ASP A 379 -6.76 -7.93 41.31
CA ASP A 379 -7.04 -7.24 42.57
C ASP A 379 -8.56 -7.01 42.71
N VAL A 380 -9.11 -7.38 43.85
CA VAL A 380 -10.56 -7.34 44.10
C VAL A 380 -10.96 -5.89 44.33
N THR A 381 -11.72 -5.31 43.40
CA THR A 381 -12.09 -3.88 43.40
C THR A 381 -13.04 -3.48 44.54
N ASP A 382 -13.13 -2.16 44.81
CA ASP A 382 -14.08 -1.56 45.76
C ASP A 382 -15.55 -1.92 45.43
N ASN A 383 -15.90 -2.16 44.16
CA ASN A 383 -17.24 -2.61 43.77
C ASN A 383 -17.51 -4.05 44.21
N MET A 384 -16.50 -4.92 44.13
CA MET A 384 -16.57 -6.27 44.69
C MET A 384 -16.62 -6.26 46.23
N LEU A 385 -15.87 -5.37 46.89
CA LEU A 385 -15.92 -5.22 48.36
C LEU A 385 -17.30 -4.75 48.85
N LYS A 386 -17.98 -3.86 48.10
CA LYS A 386 -19.38 -3.47 48.33
C LYS A 386 -20.36 -4.63 48.15
N LEU A 387 -20.07 -5.58 47.25
CA LEU A 387 -20.87 -6.81 47.11
C LEU A 387 -20.63 -7.80 48.25
N LEU A 388 -19.40 -7.88 48.76
CA LEU A 388 -18.97 -8.79 49.83
C LEU A 388 -19.30 -8.28 51.24
N GLY A 389 -19.84 -7.06 51.39
CA GLY A 389 -20.15 -6.45 52.68
C GLY A 389 -18.93 -6.12 53.56
N LYS A 390 -17.71 -6.16 53.00
CA LYS A 390 -16.46 -5.93 53.74
C LYS A 390 -15.96 -4.50 53.51
N ARG A 391 -15.97 -3.66 54.56
CA ARG A 391 -15.28 -2.36 54.55
C ARG A 391 -13.77 -2.59 54.54
N ARG A 392 -13.03 -1.87 53.67
CA ARG A 392 -11.58 -1.74 53.75
C ARG A 392 -11.22 -1.16 55.13
N ARG A 393 -10.38 -1.86 55.91
CA ARG A 393 -9.77 -1.27 57.12
C ARG A 393 -8.85 -0.14 56.66
N SER A 394 -9.11 1.09 57.12
CA SER A 394 -8.21 2.22 56.90
C SER A 394 -6.84 1.87 57.49
N LYS A 395 -5.77 1.91 56.67
CA LYS A 395 -4.42 2.01 57.21
C LYS A 395 -4.35 3.32 57.99
N GLY A 396 -4.13 3.20 59.30
CA GLY A 396 -3.93 4.33 60.20
C GLY A 396 -2.70 5.15 59.82
N ARG A 397 -2.74 6.41 60.26
CA ARG A 397 -1.75 7.49 60.09
C ARG A 397 -0.30 7.07 60.19
#